data_AF-A0A380FKF8-F1
#
_entry.id   AF-A0A380FKF8-F1
#
_cell.length_a   1.000
_cell.length_b   1.000
_cell.length_c   1.000
_cell.angle_alpha   90.00
_cell.angle_beta   90.00
_cell.angle_gamma   90.00
#
_symmetry.space_group_name_H-M   'P 1'
#
loop_
_entity.id
_entity.type
_entity.pdbx_description
1 polymer ?
#
loop_
_entity_poly.entity_id
_entity_poly.type
_entity_poly.pdbx_seq_one_letter_code
_entity_poly.pdbx_strand_id
1 'polypeptide(L)'
;MTVCNVENEFLENFKRHNINLNFHSRFALNILLTIANHYNRNLRLLNKTRLRIERELKNNVTNKQLYNLMEVEKSLVYFLAALKGNDGIIKKLFRLPAIKRFDEDEELIEDLVIENNQAIETTELYTDILESITTSYASLLSNEMNNTMKTLTLFTVFLTLPTLVFSFFGMNVPLPLNEHSYVSWLIIIGISLIFVSCVGAFLWRKQKL
;
A
#
# COMPACT_ATOMS: atom_id res chain seq x y z
N MET A 1 -5.08 -5.87 40.87
CA MET A 1 -6.30 -5.17 40.40
C MET A 1 -6.07 -4.82 38.93
N THR A 2 -6.90 -5.32 38.01
CA THR A 2 -6.88 -4.91 36.59
C THR A 2 -7.95 -3.85 36.38
N VAL A 3 -7.64 -2.79 35.63
CA VAL A 3 -8.56 -1.69 35.32
C VAL A 3 -8.76 -1.66 33.81
N CYS A 4 -10.01 -1.82 33.37
CA CYS A 4 -10.38 -1.76 31.95
C CYS A 4 -11.50 -0.74 31.76
N ASN A 5 -11.43 0.02 30.66
CA ASN A 5 -12.45 1.01 30.30
C ASN A 5 -13.71 0.36 29.67
N VAL A 6 -13.61 -0.88 29.21
CA VAL A 6 -14.69 -1.64 28.56
C VAL A 6 -14.69 -3.05 29.12
N GLU A 7 -15.88 -3.67 29.20
CA GLU A 7 -16.00 -5.09 29.51
C GLU A 7 -15.22 -5.91 28.48
N ASN A 8 -14.34 -6.76 28.99
CA ASN A 8 -13.43 -7.53 28.17
C ASN A 8 -13.72 -9.02 28.31
N GLU A 9 -14.29 -9.60 27.25
CA GLU A 9 -14.63 -11.03 27.14
C GLU A 9 -13.42 -11.94 27.46
N PHE A 10 -12.20 -11.45 27.19
CA PHE A 10 -10.94 -12.10 27.58
C PHE A 10 -10.82 -12.30 29.10
N LEU A 11 -11.13 -11.28 29.92
CA LEU A 11 -11.04 -11.40 31.38
C LEU A 11 -12.13 -12.30 31.95
N GLU A 12 -13.26 -12.44 31.25
CA GLU A 12 -14.30 -13.39 31.63
C GLU A 12 -13.86 -14.85 31.48
N ASN A 13 -13.06 -15.17 30.45
CA ASN A 13 -12.52 -16.52 30.28
C ASN A 13 -11.61 -16.94 31.45
N PHE A 14 -10.87 -16.00 32.04
CA PHE A 14 -10.08 -16.26 33.25
C PHE A 14 -10.95 -16.52 34.49
N LYS A 15 -12.14 -15.90 34.60
CA LYS A 15 -13.10 -16.20 35.68
C LYS A 15 -13.69 -17.61 35.60
N ARG A 16 -13.75 -18.21 34.40
CA ARG A 16 -14.34 -19.53 34.18
C ARG A 16 -13.38 -20.69 34.50
N HIS A 17 -12.07 -20.41 34.59
CA HIS A 17 -11.06 -21.40 34.96
C HIS A 17 -10.83 -21.37 36.47
N ASN A 18 -10.65 -22.55 37.08
CA ASN A 18 -10.37 -22.66 38.52
C ASN A 18 -8.91 -22.31 38.79
N ILE A 19 -8.61 -21.01 38.84
CA ILE A 19 -7.24 -20.49 38.96
C ILE A 19 -6.84 -20.45 40.42
N ASN A 20 -5.72 -21.09 40.74
CA ASN A 20 -5.13 -21.02 42.08
C ASN A 20 -4.52 -19.63 42.31
N LEU A 21 -5.27 -18.75 42.99
CA LEU A 21 -4.87 -17.37 43.27
C LEU A 21 -3.72 -17.25 44.29
N ASN A 22 -3.26 -18.35 44.91
CA ASN A 22 -2.12 -18.31 45.83
C ASN A 22 -0.81 -17.92 45.13
N PHE A 23 -0.73 -18.08 43.80
CA PHE A 23 0.43 -17.70 42.99
C PHE A 23 0.15 -16.41 42.19
N HIS A 24 0.16 -15.26 42.87
CA HIS A 24 -0.17 -13.97 42.27
C HIS A 24 0.75 -13.57 41.10
N SER A 25 2.04 -13.94 41.13
CA SER A 25 3.00 -13.72 40.02
C SER A 25 2.57 -14.48 38.77
N ARG A 26 2.32 -15.78 38.91
CA ARG A 26 1.89 -16.67 37.83
C ARG A 26 0.59 -16.22 37.19
N PHE A 27 -0.37 -15.75 37.99
CA PHE A 27 -1.62 -15.23 37.43
C PHE A 27 -1.39 -14.00 36.55
N ALA A 28 -0.53 -13.07 36.97
CA ALA A 28 -0.17 -11.90 36.16
C ALA A 28 0.55 -12.30 34.86
N LEU A 29 1.50 -13.25 34.94
CA LEU A 29 2.22 -13.77 33.77
C LEU A 29 1.27 -14.44 32.77
N ASN A 30 0.32 -15.26 33.24
CA ASN A 30 -0.68 -15.87 32.37
C ASN A 30 -1.56 -14.83 31.65
N ILE A 31 -1.93 -13.74 32.34
CA ILE A 31 -2.65 -12.62 31.70
C ILE A 31 -1.79 -11.99 30.60
N LEU A 32 -0.52 -11.70 30.88
CA LEU A 32 0.40 -11.11 29.90
C LEU A 32 0.61 -12.03 28.69
N LEU A 33 0.84 -13.33 28.91
CA LEU A 33 1.00 -14.32 27.85
C LEU A 33 -0.25 -14.39 26.98
N THR A 34 -1.43 -14.35 27.59
CA THR A 34 -2.67 -14.40 26.82
C THR A 34 -2.89 -13.10 26.03
N ILE A 35 -2.47 -11.94 26.56
CA ILE A 35 -2.43 -10.68 25.80
C ILE A 35 -1.50 -10.80 24.59
N ALA A 36 -0.28 -11.33 24.76
CA ALA A 36 0.68 -11.53 23.66
C ALA A 36 0.09 -12.45 22.56
N ASN A 37 -0.54 -13.55 22.96
CA ASN A 37 -1.26 -14.44 22.05
C ASN A 37 -2.39 -13.73 21.27
N HIS A 38 -3.09 -12.79 21.91
CA HIS A 38 -4.10 -11.98 21.24
C HIS A 38 -3.50 -11.03 20.19
N TYR A 39 -2.34 -10.42 20.47
CA TYR A 39 -1.60 -9.66 19.45
C TYR A 39 -1.27 -10.55 18.23
N ASN A 40 -0.68 -11.73 18.46
CA ASN A 40 -0.36 -12.68 17.40
C ASN A 40 -1.60 -13.13 16.60
N ARG A 41 -2.73 -13.36 17.27
CA ARG A 41 -4.01 -13.65 16.59
C ARG A 41 -4.48 -12.47 15.73
N ASN A 42 -4.44 -11.25 16.23
CA ASN A 42 -4.89 -10.07 15.49
C ASN A 42 -3.97 -9.75 14.31
N LEU A 43 -2.66 -9.97 14.43
CA LEU A 43 -1.72 -9.86 13.31
C LEU A 43 -2.07 -10.84 12.18
N ARG A 44 -2.46 -12.09 12.51
CA ARG A 44 -2.96 -13.06 11.51
C ARG A 44 -4.23 -12.57 10.81
N LEU A 45 -5.13 -11.87 11.52
CA LEU A 45 -6.34 -11.30 10.93
C LEU A 45 -6.05 -10.09 10.03
N LEU A 46 -5.14 -9.22 10.46
CA LEU A 46 -4.65 -8.10 9.64
C LEU A 46 -4.01 -8.61 8.34
N ASN A 47 -3.17 -9.65 8.43
CA ASN A 47 -2.55 -10.28 7.27
C ASN A 47 -3.58 -10.88 6.30
N LYS A 48 -4.61 -11.58 6.81
CA LYS A 48 -5.71 -12.08 5.98
C LYS A 48 -6.46 -10.94 5.26
N THR A 49 -6.62 -9.81 5.92
CA THR A 49 -7.24 -8.60 5.35
C THR A 49 -6.36 -8.00 4.26
N ARG A 50 -5.06 -7.83 4.53
CA ARG A 50 -4.06 -7.42 3.53
C ARG A 50 -4.13 -8.27 2.27
N LEU A 51 -4.04 -9.60 2.42
CA LEU A 51 -4.07 -10.54 1.28
C LEU A 51 -5.38 -10.50 0.49
N ARG A 52 -6.50 -10.09 1.12
CA ARG A 52 -7.77 -9.87 0.41
C ARG A 52 -7.68 -8.61 -0.44
N ILE A 53 -7.24 -7.50 0.14
CA ILE A 53 -7.08 -6.21 -0.56
C ILE A 53 -6.09 -6.35 -1.73
N GLU A 54 -4.98 -7.06 -1.51
CA GLU A 54 -3.95 -7.32 -2.53
C GLU A 54 -4.50 -8.12 -3.72
N ARG A 55 -5.36 -9.12 -3.46
CA ARG A 55 -6.05 -9.87 -4.53
C ARG A 55 -6.98 -8.99 -5.35
N GLU A 56 -7.65 -8.03 -4.72
CA GLU A 56 -8.50 -7.07 -5.43
C GLU A 56 -7.66 -6.10 -6.28
N LEU A 57 -6.52 -5.64 -5.76
CA LEU A 57 -5.56 -4.78 -6.46
C LEU A 57 -4.98 -5.41 -7.72
N LYS A 58 -4.71 -6.73 -7.70
CA LYS A 58 -4.17 -7.46 -8.86
C LYS A 58 -5.06 -7.36 -10.09
N ASN A 59 -6.38 -7.27 -9.90
CA ASN A 59 -7.34 -7.22 -11.00
C ASN A 59 -7.55 -5.79 -11.52
N ASN A 60 -7.67 -4.82 -10.62
CA ASN A 60 -7.81 -3.40 -10.97
C ASN A 60 -7.21 -2.53 -9.86
N VAL A 61 -6.17 -1.77 -10.18
CA VAL A 61 -5.58 -0.81 -9.25
C VAL A 61 -6.51 0.39 -9.11
N THR A 62 -7.16 0.55 -7.96
CA THR A 62 -7.94 1.76 -7.68
C THR A 62 -7.47 2.43 -6.39
N ASN A 63 -7.67 3.74 -6.31
CA ASN A 63 -7.33 4.56 -5.14
C ASN A 63 -7.97 4.01 -3.85
N LYS A 64 -9.14 3.36 -3.95
CA LYS A 64 -9.84 2.79 -2.80
C LYS A 64 -9.06 1.63 -2.16
N GLN A 65 -8.50 0.71 -2.96
CA GLN A 65 -7.73 -0.39 -2.38
C GLN A 65 -6.40 0.08 -1.80
N LEU A 66 -5.76 1.10 -2.41
CA LEU A 66 -4.57 1.72 -1.83
C LEU A 66 -4.88 2.36 -0.48
N TYR A 67 -6.00 3.06 -0.35
CA TYR A 67 -6.46 3.60 0.93
C TYR A 67 -6.68 2.49 1.97
N ASN A 68 -7.28 1.37 1.56
CA ASN A 68 -7.48 0.23 2.46
C ASN A 68 -6.15 -0.41 2.90
N LEU A 69 -5.14 -0.47 2.03
CA LEU A 69 -3.80 -0.92 2.41
C LEU A 69 -3.15 0.03 3.43
N MET A 70 -3.28 1.35 3.22
CA MET A 70 -2.77 2.36 4.16
C MET A 70 -3.41 2.22 5.55
N GLU A 71 -4.70 1.90 5.65
CA GLU A 71 -5.35 1.65 6.95
C GLU A 71 -4.80 0.40 7.67
N VAL A 72 -4.46 -0.65 6.91
CA VAL A 72 -3.78 -1.83 7.47
C VAL A 72 -2.37 -1.46 7.93
N GLU A 73 -1.62 -0.69 7.13
CA GLU A 73 -0.27 -0.22 7.46
C GLU A 73 -0.28 0.61 8.75
N LYS A 74 -1.18 1.59 8.86
CA LYS A 74 -1.36 2.39 10.07
C LYS A 74 -1.66 1.52 11.30
N SER A 75 -2.49 0.49 11.13
CA SER A 75 -2.78 -0.47 12.20
C SER A 75 -1.53 -1.24 12.64
N LEU A 76 -0.68 -1.67 11.70
CA LEU A 76 0.59 -2.34 12.01
C LEU A 76 1.57 -1.41 12.73
N VAL A 77 1.66 -0.14 12.34
CA VAL A 77 2.49 0.86 13.04
C VAL A 77 2.07 1.01 14.51
N TYR A 78 0.77 1.10 14.78
CA TYR A 78 0.27 1.12 16.17
C TYR A 78 0.55 -0.17 16.92
N PHE A 79 0.42 -1.34 16.26
CA PHE A 79 0.78 -2.63 16.84
C PHE A 79 2.26 -2.67 17.21
N LEU A 80 3.14 -2.24 16.32
CA LEU A 80 4.58 -2.23 16.55
C LEU A 80 4.96 -1.36 17.74
N ALA A 81 4.40 -0.14 17.81
CA ALA A 81 4.61 0.75 18.94
C ALA A 81 4.17 0.13 20.27
N ALA A 82 2.99 -0.50 20.31
CA ALA A 82 2.49 -1.17 21.49
C ALA A 82 3.35 -2.39 21.90
N LEU A 83 3.75 -3.21 20.93
CA LEU A 83 4.57 -4.40 21.17
C LEU A 83 5.99 -4.06 21.64
N LYS A 84 6.63 -3.02 21.09
CA LYS A 84 7.91 -2.51 21.59
C LYS A 84 7.77 -1.93 23.01
N GLY A 85 6.66 -1.27 23.30
CA GLY A 85 6.32 -0.82 24.66
C GLY A 85 6.21 -2.01 25.63
N ASN A 86 5.48 -3.06 25.24
CA ASN A 86 5.33 -4.28 26.02
C ASN A 86 6.68 -5.00 26.23
N ASP A 87 7.50 -5.12 25.18
CA ASP A 87 8.85 -5.70 25.25
C ASP A 87 9.70 -5.02 26.33
N GLY A 88 9.69 -3.69 26.38
CA GLY A 88 10.41 -2.92 27.40
C GLY A 88 9.92 -3.21 28.83
N ILE A 89 8.62 -3.44 29.02
CA ILE A 89 8.04 -3.81 30.32
C ILE A 89 8.39 -5.25 30.68
N ILE A 90 8.23 -6.17 29.73
CA ILE A 90 8.55 -7.59 29.90
C ILE A 90 10.02 -7.74 30.31
N LYS A 91 10.96 -7.10 29.60
CA LYS A 91 12.39 -7.07 29.95
C LYS A 91 12.70 -6.50 31.34
N LYS A 92 11.94 -5.52 31.81
CA LYS A 92 12.07 -4.99 33.17
C LYS A 92 11.53 -5.98 34.22
N LEU A 93 10.47 -6.71 33.88
CA LEU A 93 9.88 -7.74 34.72
C LEU A 93 10.91 -8.81 35.09
N PHE A 94 11.78 -9.22 34.16
CA PHE A 94 12.92 -10.14 34.41
C PHE A 94 13.89 -9.69 35.50
N ARG A 95 14.01 -8.39 35.73
CA ARG A 95 15.03 -7.83 36.63
C ARG A 95 14.51 -7.57 38.04
N LEU A 96 13.20 -7.70 38.27
CA LEU A 96 12.58 -7.38 39.54
C LEU A 96 12.60 -8.59 40.49
N PRO A 97 13.22 -8.49 41.68
CA PRO A 97 13.26 -9.58 42.66
C PRO A 97 11.91 -9.89 43.33
N ALA A 98 10.86 -9.09 43.03
CA ALA A 98 9.52 -9.26 43.59
C ALA A 98 8.73 -10.43 42.96
N ILE A 99 9.18 -10.96 41.82
CA ILE A 99 8.62 -12.19 41.24
C ILE A 99 9.39 -13.35 41.84
N LYS A 100 8.74 -14.06 42.77
CA LYS A 100 9.28 -15.32 43.31
C LYS A 100 9.51 -16.27 42.15
N ARG A 101 10.78 -16.61 41.92
CA ARG A 101 11.20 -17.59 40.92
C ARG A 101 10.84 -18.99 41.40
N PHE A 102 9.64 -19.44 41.05
CA PHE A 102 9.39 -20.86 40.92
C PHE A 102 9.85 -21.28 39.51
N ASP A 103 10.36 -22.49 39.35
CA ASP A 103 10.88 -22.95 38.04
C ASP A 103 9.81 -22.83 36.93
N GLU A 104 8.54 -23.08 37.26
CA GLU A 104 7.39 -22.93 36.34
C GLU A 104 7.08 -21.47 35.96
N ASP A 105 7.46 -20.49 36.78
CA ASP A 105 7.26 -19.06 36.46
C ASP A 105 8.31 -18.57 35.45
N GLU A 106 9.52 -19.16 35.44
CA GLU A 106 10.58 -18.80 34.49
C GLU A 106 10.24 -19.29 33.06
N GLU A 107 9.65 -20.49 32.92
CA GLU A 107 9.16 -21.02 31.62
C GLU A 107 8.07 -20.12 31.01
N LEU A 108 7.07 -19.72 31.81
CA LEU A 108 6.00 -18.82 31.35
C LEU A 108 6.52 -17.44 30.90
N ILE A 109 7.59 -16.98 31.54
CA ILE A 109 8.23 -15.71 31.19
C ILE A 109 8.99 -15.85 29.86
N GLU A 110 9.69 -16.97 29.64
CA GLU A 110 10.39 -17.26 28.39
C GLU A 110 9.40 -17.32 27.22
N ASP A 111 8.29 -18.05 27.38
CA ASP A 111 7.20 -18.12 26.41
C ASP A 111 6.65 -16.72 26.07
N LEU A 112 6.42 -15.88 27.09
CA LEU A 112 5.93 -14.52 26.91
C LEU A 112 6.91 -13.67 26.08
N VAL A 113 8.22 -13.81 26.29
CA VAL A 113 9.23 -13.11 25.49
C VAL A 113 9.24 -13.61 24.06
N ILE A 114 9.20 -14.93 23.85
CA ILE A 114 9.21 -15.53 22.52
C ILE A 114 8.00 -15.04 21.73
N GLU A 115 6.80 -15.13 22.30
CA GLU A 115 5.55 -14.71 21.64
C GLU A 115 5.54 -13.20 21.33
N ASN A 116 6.04 -12.37 22.25
CA ASN A 116 6.11 -10.92 22.03
C ASN A 116 7.15 -10.53 20.98
N ASN A 117 8.33 -11.15 20.98
CA ASN A 117 9.35 -10.92 19.96
C ASN A 117 8.88 -11.39 18.59
N GLN A 118 8.23 -12.55 18.50
CA GLN A 118 7.63 -13.03 17.27
C GLN A 118 6.60 -12.04 16.72
N ALA A 119 5.75 -11.48 17.60
CA ALA A 119 4.78 -10.47 17.19
C ALA A 119 5.46 -9.21 16.64
N ILE A 120 6.56 -8.75 17.26
CA ILE A 120 7.35 -7.60 16.80
C ILE A 120 7.91 -7.87 15.40
N GLU A 121 8.66 -8.96 15.24
CA GLU A 121 9.30 -9.31 13.96
C GLU A 121 8.26 -9.48 12.84
N THR A 122 7.12 -10.12 13.16
CA THR A 122 6.02 -10.29 12.21
C THR A 122 5.40 -8.95 11.81
N THR A 123 5.26 -8.02 12.75
CA THR A 123 4.70 -6.69 12.48
C THR A 123 5.65 -5.85 11.62
N GLU A 124 6.96 -5.88 11.91
CA GLU A 124 8.00 -5.22 11.10
C GLU A 124 7.97 -5.78 9.67
N LEU A 125 8.03 -7.10 9.50
CA LEU A 125 7.96 -7.76 8.20
C LEU A 125 6.69 -7.38 7.41
N TYR A 126 5.52 -7.35 8.06
CA TYR A 126 4.29 -6.97 7.38
C TYR A 126 4.22 -5.49 7.00
N THR A 127 4.88 -4.62 7.77
CA THR A 127 4.99 -3.19 7.46
C THR A 127 5.87 -2.99 6.22
N ASP A 128 7.04 -3.63 6.19
CA ASP A 128 7.97 -3.57 5.04
C ASP A 128 7.32 -4.09 3.75
N ILE A 129 6.56 -5.19 3.86
CA ILE A 129 5.81 -5.73 2.72
C ILE A 129 4.77 -4.73 2.22
N LEU A 130 4.02 -4.08 3.11
CA LEU A 130 3.01 -3.10 2.72
C LEU A 130 3.61 -1.86 2.07
N GLU A 131 4.72 -1.35 2.59
CA GLU A 131 5.41 -0.20 2.01
C GLU A 131 5.91 -0.52 0.59
N SER A 132 6.49 -1.71 0.40
CA SER A 132 6.95 -2.21 -0.91
C SER A 132 5.80 -2.36 -1.91
N ILE A 133 4.66 -2.91 -1.46
CA ILE A 133 3.45 -3.04 -2.25
C ILE A 133 2.93 -1.66 -2.67
N THR A 134 2.73 -0.75 -1.72
CA THR A 134 2.17 0.58 -1.96
C THR A 134 3.05 1.39 -2.91
N THR A 135 4.37 1.34 -2.73
CA THR A 135 5.35 2.00 -3.62
C THR A 135 5.31 1.43 -5.05
N SER A 136 5.22 0.12 -5.18
CA SER A 136 5.12 -0.55 -6.48
C SER A 136 3.84 -0.17 -7.23
N TYR A 137 2.70 -0.16 -6.52
CA TYR A 137 1.42 0.25 -7.13
C TYR A 137 1.37 1.75 -7.47
N ALA A 138 1.95 2.62 -6.63
CA ALA A 138 2.09 4.05 -6.97
C ALA A 138 2.91 4.27 -8.25
N SER A 139 3.95 3.44 -8.46
CA SER A 139 4.76 3.46 -9.68
C SER A 139 3.97 2.98 -10.90
N LEU A 140 3.17 1.91 -10.77
CA LEU A 140 2.29 1.44 -11.84
C LEU A 140 1.24 2.49 -12.23
N LEU A 141 0.62 3.15 -11.25
CA LEU A 141 -0.32 4.26 -11.50
C LEU A 141 0.34 5.43 -12.22
N SER A 142 1.56 5.79 -11.80
CA SER A 142 2.33 6.85 -12.46
C SER A 142 2.66 6.50 -13.91
N ASN A 143 2.97 5.23 -14.19
CA ASN A 143 3.20 4.74 -15.54
C ASN A 143 1.93 4.77 -16.39
N GLU A 144 0.78 4.40 -15.82
CA GLU A 144 -0.51 4.44 -16.52
C GLU A 144 -0.93 5.88 -16.84
N MET A 145 -0.70 6.82 -15.92
CA MET A 145 -0.90 8.25 -16.17
C MET A 145 0.02 8.74 -17.30
N ASN A 146 1.31 8.36 -17.28
CA ASN A 146 2.25 8.70 -18.34
C ASN A 146 1.81 8.11 -19.69
N ASN A 147 1.31 6.87 -19.71
CA ASN A 147 0.78 6.24 -20.91
C ASN A 147 -0.44 6.98 -21.45
N THR A 148 -1.41 7.30 -20.59
CA THR A 148 -2.61 8.08 -20.95
C THR A 148 -2.24 9.45 -21.53
N MET A 149 -1.30 10.15 -20.90
CA MET A 149 -0.80 11.44 -21.38
C MET A 149 -0.11 11.33 -22.74
N LYS A 150 0.70 10.28 -22.97
CA LYS A 150 1.29 9.99 -24.29
C LYS A 150 0.22 9.78 -25.34
N THR A 151 -0.81 8.99 -25.04
CA THR A 151 -1.93 8.75 -25.97
C THR A 151 -2.69 10.03 -26.30
N LEU A 152 -3.06 10.82 -25.29
CA LEU A 152 -3.74 12.10 -25.50
C LEU A 152 -2.88 13.09 -26.30
N THR A 153 -1.57 13.12 -26.03
CA THR A 153 -0.62 13.97 -26.75
C THR A 153 -0.53 13.57 -28.23
N LEU A 154 -0.48 12.27 -28.52
CA LEU A 154 -0.50 11.78 -29.91
C LEU A 154 -1.78 12.22 -30.63
N PHE A 155 -2.96 12.01 -30.02
CA PHE A 155 -4.22 12.49 -30.59
C PHE A 155 -4.22 14.00 -30.84
N THR A 156 -3.69 14.76 -29.89
CA THR A 156 -3.58 16.22 -30.02
C THR A 156 -2.69 16.59 -31.20
N VAL A 157 -1.49 16.00 -31.34
CA VAL A 157 -0.58 16.26 -32.47
C VAL A 157 -1.22 15.90 -33.82
N PHE A 158 -1.91 14.75 -33.88
CA PHE A 158 -2.61 14.33 -35.10
C PHE A 158 -3.75 15.28 -35.50
N LEU A 159 -4.38 15.98 -34.55
CA LEU A 159 -5.42 16.98 -34.82
C LEU A 159 -4.83 18.38 -35.10
N THR A 160 -3.77 18.79 -34.40
CA THR A 160 -3.20 20.15 -34.51
C THR A 160 -2.37 20.37 -35.78
N LEU A 161 -1.66 19.35 -36.26
CA LEU A 161 -0.83 19.49 -37.46
C LEU A 161 -1.65 19.73 -38.75
N PRO A 162 -2.71 18.95 -39.06
CA PRO A 162 -3.53 19.24 -40.23
C PRO A 162 -4.24 20.59 -40.10
N THR A 163 -4.77 20.89 -38.93
CA THR A 163 -5.48 22.16 -38.69
C THR A 163 -4.58 23.37 -38.88
N LEU A 164 -3.29 23.28 -38.49
CA LEU A 164 -2.30 24.32 -38.77
C LEU A 164 -2.10 24.52 -40.28
N VAL A 165 -1.93 23.43 -41.04
CA VAL A 165 -1.75 23.51 -42.50
C VAL A 165 -2.98 24.12 -43.17
N PHE A 166 -4.18 23.65 -42.82
CA PHE A 166 -5.43 24.22 -43.35
C PHE A 166 -5.64 25.68 -42.93
N SER A 167 -5.26 26.06 -41.71
CA SER A 167 -5.38 27.45 -41.25
C SER A 167 -4.44 28.36 -42.04
N PHE A 168 -3.19 27.95 -42.27
CA PHE A 168 -2.22 28.75 -43.02
C PHE A 168 -2.67 29.01 -44.47
N PHE A 169 -3.13 27.97 -45.18
CA PHE A 169 -3.63 28.12 -46.55
C PHE A 169 -5.06 28.70 -46.62
N GLY A 170 -5.80 28.71 -45.50
CA GLY A 170 -7.09 29.38 -45.37
C GLY A 170 -6.98 30.90 -45.17
N MET A 171 -5.79 31.41 -44.82
CA MET A 171 -5.54 32.84 -44.60
C MET A 171 -5.23 33.58 -45.91
N ASN A 172 -6.10 33.49 -46.94
CA ASN A 172 -5.95 34.17 -48.24
C ASN A 172 -4.52 34.14 -48.82
N VAL A 173 -3.74 33.09 -48.52
CA VAL A 173 -2.38 32.93 -49.02
C VAL A 173 -2.50 32.45 -50.47
N PRO A 174 -1.86 33.12 -51.44
CA PRO A 174 -1.95 32.73 -52.84
C PRO A 174 -1.58 31.26 -52.99
N LEU A 175 -2.50 30.47 -53.55
CA LEU A 175 -2.29 29.04 -53.75
C LEU A 175 -1.18 28.83 -54.80
N PRO A 176 -0.30 27.83 -54.61
CA PRO A 176 0.91 27.68 -55.42
C PRO A 176 0.69 27.35 -56.90
N LEU A 177 -0.56 27.10 -57.35
CA LEU A 177 -0.84 26.76 -58.75
C LEU A 177 -2.00 27.55 -59.38
N ASN A 178 -3.15 27.75 -58.71
CA ASN A 178 -4.26 28.62 -59.14
C ASN A 178 -5.33 28.76 -58.02
N GLU A 179 -5.96 29.93 -57.86
CA GLU A 179 -6.95 30.20 -56.77
C GLU A 179 -8.24 29.35 -56.83
N HIS A 180 -8.58 28.77 -58.00
CA HIS A 180 -9.84 28.04 -58.22
C HIS A 180 -9.66 26.59 -58.71
N SER A 181 -8.44 26.03 -58.65
CA SER A 181 -8.20 24.67 -59.14
C SER A 181 -8.32 23.62 -58.04
N TYR A 182 -9.11 22.57 -58.29
CA TYR A 182 -9.21 21.38 -57.42
C TYR A 182 -7.83 20.74 -57.15
N VAL A 183 -6.87 20.93 -58.08
CA VAL A 183 -5.48 20.45 -57.96
C VAL A 183 -4.75 21.13 -56.78
N SER A 184 -4.98 22.41 -56.52
CA SER A 184 -4.35 23.12 -55.40
C SER A 184 -4.84 22.62 -54.04
N TRP A 185 -6.12 22.26 -53.94
CA TRP A 185 -6.69 21.67 -52.72
C TRP A 185 -6.13 20.27 -52.44
N LEU A 186 -6.00 19.44 -53.49
CA LEU A 186 -5.35 18.13 -53.40
C LEU A 186 -3.89 18.22 -52.93
N ILE A 187 -3.14 19.22 -53.38
CA ILE A 187 -1.74 19.42 -52.99
C ILE A 187 -1.63 19.82 -51.52
N ILE A 188 -2.52 20.69 -51.01
CA ILE A 188 -2.53 21.06 -49.58
C ILE A 188 -2.80 19.84 -48.70
N ILE A 189 -3.77 19.00 -49.08
CA ILE A 189 -4.04 17.74 -48.38
C ILE A 189 -2.81 16.84 -48.42
N GLY A 190 -2.16 16.70 -49.58
CA GLY A 190 -0.93 15.92 -49.72
C GLY A 190 0.19 16.40 -48.79
N ILE A 191 0.45 17.71 -48.76
CA ILE A 191 1.45 18.33 -47.88
C ILE A 191 1.10 18.09 -46.40
N SER A 192 -0.16 18.32 -46.03
CA SER A 192 -0.64 18.07 -44.67
C SER A 192 -0.42 16.62 -44.25
N LEU A 193 -0.75 15.66 -45.12
CA LEU A 193 -0.65 14.24 -44.82
C LEU A 193 0.81 13.78 -44.70
N ILE A 194 1.69 14.29 -45.59
CA ILE A 194 3.14 14.05 -45.51
C ILE A 194 3.70 14.62 -44.20
N PHE A 195 3.32 15.84 -43.84
CA PHE A 195 3.82 16.51 -42.65
C PHE A 195 3.42 15.76 -41.37
N VAL A 196 2.14 15.39 -41.27
CA VAL A 196 1.61 14.56 -40.18
C VAL A 196 2.30 13.20 -40.11
N SER A 197 2.50 12.54 -41.27
CA SER A 197 3.13 11.23 -41.32
C SER A 197 4.62 11.29 -40.93
N CYS A 198 5.35 12.33 -41.33
CA CYS A 198 6.74 12.54 -40.94
C CYS A 198 6.88 12.78 -39.43
N VAL A 199 6.08 13.70 -38.86
CA VAL A 199 6.13 14.00 -37.42
C VAL A 199 5.66 12.80 -36.60
N GLY A 200 4.58 12.14 -37.03
CA GLY A 200 4.08 10.92 -36.40
C GLY A 200 5.13 9.79 -36.39
N ALA A 201 5.81 9.55 -37.51
CA ALA A 201 6.88 8.55 -37.59
C ALA A 201 8.08 8.90 -36.70
N PHE A 202 8.44 10.18 -36.60
CA PHE A 202 9.50 10.64 -35.71
C PHE A 202 9.17 10.42 -34.23
N LEU A 203 7.95 10.76 -33.81
CA LEU A 203 7.48 10.56 -32.43
C LEU A 203 7.39 9.07 -32.08
N TRP A 204 6.88 8.24 -32.99
CA TRP A 204 6.81 6.79 -32.81
C TRP A 204 8.20 6.17 -32.59
N ARG A 205 9.20 6.60 -33.37
CA ARG A 205 10.59 6.11 -33.22
C ARG A 205 11.19 6.50 -31.87
N LYS A 206 10.90 7.70 -31.36
CA LYS A 206 11.37 8.14 -30.04
C LYS A 206 10.65 7.48 -28.87
N GLN A 207 9.40 7.05 -29.02
CA GLN A 207 8.65 6.37 -27.95
C GLN A 207 9.01 4.89 -27.76
N LYS A 208 9.73 4.26 -28.71
CA LYS A 208 10.22 2.88 -28.62
C LYS A 208 11.59 2.72 -27.93
N LEU A 209 12.20 3.82 -27.49
CA LEU A 209 13.41 3.89 -26.64
C LEU A 209 13.01 4.43 -25.26
#